data_AF-A0A841HVI7-F1
#
_entry.id   AF-A0A841HVI7-F1
#
_cell.length_a   1.000
_cell.length_b   1.000
_cell.length_c   1.000
_cell.angle_alpha   90.00
_cell.angle_beta   90.00
_cell.angle_gamma   90.00
#
_symmetry.space_group_name_H-M   'P 1'
#
loop_
_entity.id
_entity.type
_entity.pdbx_description
1 polymer ?
#
loop_
_entity_poly.entity_id
_entity_poly.type
_entity_poly.pdbx_seq_one_letter_code
_entity_poly.pdbx_strand_id
1 'polypeptide(L)'
;MSIDFPSPPAPDYAGGCTTEPASFALDFYAERWRADVRVGDRVLENVVVFQVLKDLKAALEAGQAAVSRADYEAARERFLQTAGAQLEREGGRREWLAREL
;
A
#
# COMPACT_ATOMS: atom_id res chain seq x y z
N MET A 1 -4.78 -12.21 13.28
CA MET A 1 -4.72 -12.89 11.98
C MET A 1 -3.94 -11.97 11.06
N SER A 2 -2.65 -12.23 10.85
CA SER A 2 -1.75 -11.19 10.34
C SER A 2 -1.91 -10.93 8.84
N ILE A 3 -1.67 -9.70 8.42
CA ILE A 3 -1.55 -9.29 7.02
C ILE A 3 -0.09 -8.94 6.78
N ASP A 4 0.53 -9.61 5.82
CA ASP A 4 1.95 -9.49 5.51
C ASP A 4 2.17 -9.25 4.01
N PHE A 5 3.12 -8.38 3.70
CA PHE A 5 3.54 -8.05 2.35
C PHE A 5 4.97 -7.48 2.41
N PRO A 6 5.77 -7.62 1.34
CA PRO A 6 7.14 -7.13 1.32
C PRO A 6 7.21 -5.60 1.38
N SER A 7 8.39 -5.05 1.65
CA SER A 7 8.61 -3.61 1.48
C SER A 7 8.57 -3.22 -0.01
N PRO A 8 7.99 -2.07 -0.35
CA PRO A 8 7.91 -1.62 -1.73
C PRO A 8 9.30 -1.28 -2.29
N PRO A 9 9.57 -1.64 -3.56
CA PRO A 9 10.76 -1.17 -4.25
C PRO A 9 10.66 0.34 -4.51
N ALA A 10 11.81 0.97 -4.79
CA ALA A 10 11.80 2.33 -5.32
C ALA A 10 11.12 2.35 -6.71
N PRO A 11 10.44 3.45 -7.09
CA PRO A 11 9.80 3.55 -8.40
C PRO A 11 10.89 3.55 -9.47
N ASP A 12 10.70 2.77 -10.54
CA ASP A 12 11.60 2.84 -11.69
C ASP A 12 11.17 4.02 -12.58
N TYR A 13 11.95 5.10 -12.53
CA TYR A 13 11.75 6.26 -13.38
C TYR A 13 12.34 5.97 -14.77
N ALA A 14 11.51 5.58 -15.73
CA ALA A 14 11.93 5.53 -17.12
C ALA A 14 12.40 6.93 -17.54
N GLY A 15 13.71 7.11 -17.71
CA GLY A 15 14.43 8.39 -17.73
C GLY A 15 14.00 9.43 -18.76
N GLY A 16 12.85 10.04 -18.55
CA GLY A 16 12.45 11.34 -19.09
C GLY A 16 12.47 12.37 -17.97
N CYS A 17 12.54 13.66 -18.32
CA CYS A 17 12.35 14.77 -17.38
C CYS A 17 10.96 14.68 -16.72
N THR A 18 10.79 13.80 -15.73
CA THR A 18 9.57 13.73 -14.93
C THR A 18 9.53 15.00 -14.12
N THR A 19 8.60 15.89 -14.49
CA THR A 19 8.43 17.19 -13.87
C THR A 19 8.05 17.08 -12.38
N GLU A 20 7.55 15.93 -11.92
CA GLU A 20 7.03 15.72 -10.55
C GLU A 20 7.24 14.28 -10.02
N PRO A 21 8.43 13.95 -9.47
CA PRO A 21 8.75 12.59 -8.98
C PRO A 21 7.83 12.10 -7.85
N ALA A 22 7.32 13.03 -7.02
CA ALA A 22 6.40 12.76 -5.92
C ALA A 22 5.02 12.25 -6.39
N SER A 23 4.45 12.88 -7.42
CA SER A 23 3.13 12.52 -7.96
C SER A 23 3.19 11.15 -8.65
N PHE A 24 4.30 10.87 -9.35
CA PHE A 24 4.55 9.56 -9.93
C PHE A 24 4.72 8.47 -8.86
N ALA A 25 5.50 8.76 -7.80
CA ALA A 25 5.66 7.82 -6.70
C ALA A 25 4.32 7.52 -6.01
N LEU A 26 3.44 8.52 -5.86
CA LEU A 26 2.11 8.33 -5.30
C LEU A 26 1.27 7.37 -6.17
N ASP A 27 1.17 7.61 -7.48
CA ASP A 27 0.50 6.71 -8.44
C ASP A 27 1.09 5.30 -8.38
N PHE A 28 2.42 5.19 -8.35
CA PHE A 28 3.10 3.91 -8.29
C PHE A 28 2.70 3.12 -7.04
N TYR A 29 2.79 3.71 -5.84
CA TYR A 29 2.43 2.99 -4.61
C TYR A 29 0.93 2.74 -4.45
N ALA A 30 0.07 3.60 -5.03
CA ALA A 30 -1.38 3.45 -4.95
C ALA A 30 -1.94 2.44 -5.97
N GLU A 31 -1.38 2.37 -7.18
CA GLU A 31 -2.02 1.66 -8.30
C GLU A 31 -1.13 0.61 -8.98
N ARG A 32 0.19 0.74 -8.89
CA ARG A 32 1.12 -0.10 -9.68
C ARG A 32 1.96 -1.06 -8.87
N TRP A 33 2.19 -0.77 -7.59
CA TRP A 33 3.00 -1.63 -6.75
C TRP A 33 2.24 -2.93 -6.44
N ARG A 34 2.70 -4.00 -7.10
CA ARG A 34 2.18 -5.35 -6.95
C ARG A 34 3.13 -6.19 -6.12
N ALA A 35 2.58 -6.96 -5.21
CA ALA A 35 3.31 -7.92 -4.41
C ALA A 35 2.39 -9.07 -3.98
N ASP A 36 3.00 -10.12 -3.46
CA ASP A 36 2.24 -11.18 -2.81
C ASP A 36 1.82 -10.70 -1.42
N VAL A 37 0.52 -10.71 -1.15
CA VAL A 37 -0.07 -10.28 0.12
C VAL A 37 -0.63 -11.51 0.81
N ARG A 38 -0.12 -11.83 2.00
CA ARG A 38 -0.65 -12.90 2.84
C ARG A 38 -1.65 -12.33 3.83
N VAL A 39 -2.86 -12.87 3.86
CA VAL A 39 -3.95 -12.51 4.77
C VAL A 39 -4.34 -13.76 5.56
N GLY A 40 -3.77 -13.92 6.75
CA GLY A 40 -3.89 -15.16 7.52
C GLY A 40 -3.31 -16.34 6.73
N ASP A 41 -4.16 -17.33 6.41
CA ASP A 41 -3.78 -18.53 5.66
C ASP A 41 -3.86 -18.34 4.13
N ARG A 42 -4.48 -17.25 3.66
CA ARG A 42 -4.66 -16.98 2.23
C ARG A 42 -3.49 -16.17 1.71
N VAL A 43 -2.97 -16.55 0.54
CA VAL A 43 -1.98 -15.78 -0.20
C VAL A 43 -2.65 -15.22 -1.45
N LEU A 44 -2.57 -13.90 -1.62
CA LEU A 44 -3.00 -13.19 -2.81
C LEU A 44 -1.75 -12.88 -3.63
N GLU A 45 -1.57 -13.56 -4.75
CA GLU A 45 -0.36 -13.47 -5.57
C GLU A 45 -0.46 -12.31 -6.58
N ASN A 46 0.62 -11.53 -6.74
CA ASN A 46 0.75 -10.44 -7.71
C ASN A 46 -0.42 -9.42 -7.69
N VAL A 47 -0.83 -9.02 -6.50
CA VAL A 47 -1.93 -8.08 -6.28
C VAL A 47 -1.42 -6.70 -5.93
N VAL A 48 -2.20 -5.67 -6.26
CA VAL A 48 -1.87 -4.29 -5.86
C VAL A 48 -2.12 -4.17 -4.36
N VAL A 49 -1.05 -3.99 -3.58
CA VAL A 49 -1.11 -4.03 -2.10
C VAL A 49 -2.08 -2.98 -1.56
N PHE A 50 -2.04 -1.78 -2.14
CA PHE A 50 -2.92 -0.69 -1.79
C PHE A 50 -4.40 -1.01 -2.00
N GLN A 51 -4.73 -1.63 -3.14
CA GLN A 51 -6.09 -2.06 -3.43
C GLN A 51 -6.58 -3.13 -2.45
N VAL A 52 -5.73 -4.11 -2.11
CA VAL A 52 -6.04 -5.12 -1.09
C VAL A 52 -6.38 -4.49 0.25
N LEU A 53 -5.61 -3.49 0.69
CA LEU A 53 -5.90 -2.79 1.94
C LEU A 53 -7.24 -2.03 1.87
N LYS A 54 -7.57 -1.39 0.74
CA LYS A 54 -8.88 -0.75 0.54
C LYS A 54 -10.03 -1.75 0.58
N ASP A 55 -9.88 -2.90 -0.08
CA ASP A 55 -10.89 -3.96 -0.07
C ASP A 55 -11.07 -4.56 1.33
N LEU A 56 -9.98 -4.75 2.09
CA LEU A 56 -10.05 -5.21 3.47
C LEU A 56 -10.74 -4.18 4.38
N LYS A 57 -10.50 -2.88 4.19
CA LYS A 57 -11.21 -1.82 4.91
C LYS A 57 -12.71 -1.86 4.60
N ALA A 58 -13.07 -1.90 3.31
CA ALA A 58 -14.48 -1.96 2.90
C ALA A 58 -15.17 -3.21 3.47
N ALA A 59 -14.50 -4.36 3.45
CA ALA A 59 -15.00 -5.59 4.07
C ALA A 59 -15.14 -5.46 5.60
N LEU A 60 -14.23 -4.77 6.28
CA LEU A 60 -14.31 -4.50 7.72
C LEU A 60 -15.52 -3.63 8.05
N GLU A 61 -15.73 -2.55 7.29
CA GLU A 61 -16.87 -1.64 7.47
C GLU A 61 -18.21 -2.32 7.16
N ALA A 62 -18.22 -3.25 6.19
CA ALA A 62 -19.38 -4.09 5.90
C ALA A 62 -19.58 -5.25 6.89
N GLY A 63 -18.65 -5.49 7.82
CA GLY A 63 -18.69 -6.62 8.76
C GLY A 63 -18.46 -7.99 8.10
N GLN A 64 -17.87 -8.02 6.90
CA GLN A 64 -17.59 -9.22 6.10
C GLN A 64 -16.10 -9.62 6.10
N ALA A 65 -15.25 -8.84 6.76
CA ALA A 65 -13.83 -9.12 6.83
C ALA A 65 -13.52 -10.35 7.69
N ALA A 66 -12.66 -11.22 7.16
CA ALA A 66 -12.05 -12.32 7.92
C ALA A 66 -10.89 -11.85 8.81
N VAL A 67 -10.48 -10.59 8.69
CA VAL A 67 -9.40 -9.98 9.49
C VAL A 67 -9.98 -9.11 10.60
N SER A 68 -9.26 -9.00 11.72
CA SER A 68 -9.64 -8.06 12.78
C SER A 68 -9.25 -6.63 12.41
N ARG A 69 -9.97 -5.66 12.96
CA ARG A 69 -9.62 -4.23 12.82
C ARG A 69 -8.17 -3.94 13.24
N ALA A 70 -7.72 -4.52 14.35
CA ALA A 70 -6.35 -4.36 14.83
C ALA A 70 -5.29 -4.90 13.84
N ASP A 71 -5.56 -6.04 13.20
CA ASP A 71 -4.65 -6.60 12.19
C ASP A 71 -4.58 -5.68 10.95
N TYR A 72 -5.72 -5.16 10.52
CA TYR A 72 -5.78 -4.17 9.43
C TYR A 72 -5.05 -2.88 9.78
N GLU A 73 -5.23 -2.33 10.98
CA GLU A 73 -4.56 -1.10 11.41
C GLU A 73 -3.03 -1.28 11.47
N ALA A 74 -2.55 -2.43 11.95
CA ALA A 74 -1.13 -2.76 11.93
C ALA A 74 -0.57 -2.88 10.50
N ALA A 75 -1.34 -3.50 9.59
CA ALA A 75 -0.97 -3.62 8.19
C ALA A 75 -0.94 -2.26 7.46
N ARG A 76 -1.98 -1.44 7.68
CA ARG A 76 -2.07 -0.06 7.18
C ARG A 76 -0.90 0.76 7.68
N GLU A 77 -0.56 0.67 8.96
CA GLU A 77 0.58 1.39 9.51
C GLU A 77 1.89 0.94 8.88
N ARG A 78 2.12 -0.36 8.71
CA ARG A 78 3.30 -0.90 8.01
C ARG A 78 3.41 -0.38 6.59
N PHE A 79 2.32 -0.42 5.83
CA PHE A 79 2.26 0.14 4.48
C PHE A 79 2.65 1.62 4.49
N LEU A 80 2.05 2.43 5.38
CA LEU A 80 2.34 3.86 5.47
C LEU A 80 3.77 4.14 5.95
N GLN A 81 4.36 3.29 6.79
CA GLN A 81 5.75 3.42 7.20
C GLN A 81 6.70 3.11 6.05
N THR A 82 6.46 2.05 5.29
CA THR A 82 7.38 1.65 4.21
C THR A 82 7.15 2.44 2.93
N ALA A 83 5.93 2.46 2.40
CA ALA A 83 5.59 3.19 1.18
C ALA A 83 5.61 4.70 1.40
N GLY A 84 5.18 5.18 2.58
CA GLY A 84 5.25 6.60 2.92
C GLY A 84 6.70 7.09 2.99
N ALA A 85 7.60 6.34 3.64
CA ALA A 85 9.01 6.72 3.68
C ALA A 85 9.62 6.79 2.27
N GLN A 86 9.26 5.87 1.37
CA GLN A 86 9.73 5.91 0.00
C GLN A 86 9.11 7.08 -0.79
N LEU A 87 7.83 7.37 -0.59
CA LEU A 87 7.16 8.52 -1.19
C LEU A 87 7.79 9.86 -0.73
N GLU A 88 8.13 9.98 0.54
CA GLU A 88 8.78 11.17 1.09
C GLU A 88 10.19 11.40 0.52
N ARG A 89 10.92 10.33 0.19
CA ARG A 89 12.23 10.43 -0.50
C ARG A 89 12.12 11.03 -1.90
N GLU A 90 10.99 10.81 -2.56
CA GLU A 90 10.68 11.36 -3.89
C GLU A 90 10.03 12.76 -3.80
N GLY A 91 9.96 13.35 -2.60
CA GLY A 91 9.39 14.68 -2.34
C GLY A 91 7.88 14.69 -2.11
N GLY A 92 7.25 13.52 -1.94
CA GLY A 92 5.85 13.39 -1.58
C GLY A 92 5.59 13.45 -0.08
N ARG A 93 4.37 13.12 0.36
CA ARG A 93 3.99 13.05 1.78
C ARG A 93 3.25 11.77 2.09
N ARG A 94 3.62 11.11 3.19
CA ARG A 94 2.91 9.93 3.73
C ARG A 94 1.40 10.16 3.88
N GLU A 95 0.99 11.37 4.24
CA GLU A 95 -0.41 11.75 4.42
C GLU A 95 -1.27 11.58 3.16
N TRP A 96 -0.67 11.67 1.97
CA TRP A 96 -1.38 11.46 0.70
C TRP A 96 -1.86 10.00 0.59
N LEU A 97 -0.99 9.04 0.90
CA LEU A 97 -1.36 7.62 0.96
C LEU A 97 -2.34 7.34 2.10
N ALA A 98 -2.17 8.00 3.25
CA ALA A 98 -3.05 7.80 4.41
C ALA A 98 -4.47 8.31 4.19
N ARG A 99 -4.67 9.35 3.37
CA ARG A 99 -5.99 9.87 3.00
C ARG A 99 -6.77 8.93 2.11
N GLU A 100 -6.07 8.20 1.24
CA GLU A 100 -6.67 7.29 0.27
C GLU A 100 -6.93 5.88 0.86
N LEU A 101 -6.45 5.61 2.10
CA LEU A 101 -6.63 4.38 2.90
C LEU A 101 -7.47 4.60 4.16
#